data_AF-A0A1A8K3D0-F1
#
_entry.id   AF-A0A1A8K3D0-F1
#
_cell.length_a   1.000
_cell.length_b   1.000
_cell.length_c   1.000
_cell.angle_alpha   90.00
_cell.angle_beta   90.00
_cell.angle_gamma   90.00
#
_symmetry.space_group_name_H-M   'P 1'
#
loop_
_entity.id
_entity.type
_entity.pdbx_description
1 polymer ?
#
loop_
_entity_poly.entity_id
_entity_poly.type
_entity_poly.pdbx_seq_one_letter_code
_entity_poly.pdbx_strand_id
1 'polypeptide(L)'
;PMKAMERILKHHIIGALHPPLDPLWFAYQKGRSVVDAKTFILNIVHRHLEIPNSSARLLFVDFSSAFNTLQPHILAGKLTSLFHLDDQIILWILDFLTNRSQRVLVNNTLSDLLYTSTGTPQGCVLSPLLFILYTDD
;
A
#
# COMPACT_ATOMS: atom_id res chain seq x y z
N PRO A 1 4.95 3.72 -21.46
CA PRO A 1 5.85 4.75 -20.88
C PRO A 1 5.71 4.90 -19.36
N MET A 2 4.55 5.34 -18.85
CA MET A 2 4.35 5.60 -17.41
C MET A 2 4.48 4.35 -16.52
N LYS A 3 3.83 3.23 -16.87
CA LYS A 3 3.94 1.97 -16.12
C LYS A 3 5.36 1.39 -16.05
N ALA A 4 6.21 1.69 -17.04
CA ALA A 4 7.60 1.24 -17.02
C ALA A 4 8.41 2.02 -16.00
N MET A 5 8.24 3.33 -15.96
CA MET A 5 8.84 4.21 -14.97
C MET A 5 8.37 3.88 -13.54
N GLU A 6 7.07 3.62 -13.35
CA GLU A 6 6.54 3.17 -12.06
C GLU A 6 7.20 1.86 -11.57
N ARG A 7 7.53 0.92 -12.48
CA ARG A 7 8.24 -0.32 -12.13
C ARG A 7 9.68 -0.05 -11.68
N ILE A 8 10.38 0.86 -12.36
CA ILE A 8 11.75 1.25 -12.00
C ILE A 8 11.75 1.93 -10.63
N LEU A 9 10.87 2.90 -10.42
CA LEU A 9 10.73 3.62 -9.16
C LEU A 9 10.33 2.67 -8.02
N LYS A 10 9.38 1.76 -8.26
CA LYS A 10 9.02 0.72 -7.29
C LYS A 10 10.24 -0.08 -6.83
N HIS A 11 11.10 -0.50 -7.76
CA HIS A 11 12.29 -1.28 -7.43
C HIS A 11 13.31 -0.44 -6.64
N HIS A 12 13.51 0.81 -7.05
CA HIS A 12 14.39 1.73 -6.36
C HIS A 12 13.91 2.03 -4.93
N ILE A 13 12.63 2.36 -4.76
CA ILE A 13 12.03 2.63 -3.45
C ILE A 13 12.24 1.44 -2.52
N ILE A 14 11.85 0.22 -2.94
CA ILE A 14 12.00 -0.98 -2.11
C ILE A 14 13.46 -1.21 -1.69
N GLY A 15 14.42 -0.96 -2.58
CA GLY A 15 15.84 -1.09 -2.28
C GLY A 15 16.40 -0.01 -1.34
N ALA A 16 15.71 1.13 -1.23
CA ALA A 16 16.12 2.27 -0.42
C ALA A 16 15.39 2.37 0.93
N LEU A 17 14.39 1.52 1.19
CA LEU A 17 13.63 1.55 2.46
C LEU A 17 14.53 1.19 3.64
N HIS A 18 14.59 2.09 4.62
CA HIS A 18 15.22 1.85 5.91
C HIS A 18 14.30 2.39 7.02
N PRO A 19 13.70 1.53 7.87
CA PRO A 19 13.83 0.07 7.91
C PRO A 19 13.12 -0.64 6.73
N PRO A 20 13.41 -1.94 6.47
CA PRO A 20 12.63 -2.72 5.52
C PRO A 20 11.20 -2.94 6.02
N LEU A 21 10.28 -3.24 5.10
CA LEU A 21 8.88 -3.54 5.39
C LEU A 21 8.71 -4.67 6.43
N ASP A 22 7.63 -4.60 7.21
CA ASP A 22 7.30 -5.61 8.21
C ASP A 22 7.34 -7.05 7.62
N PRO A 23 8.11 -7.98 8.23
CA PRO A 23 8.11 -9.39 7.87
C PRO A 23 6.75 -10.10 8.00
N LEU A 24 5.74 -9.54 8.65
CA LEU A 24 4.37 -10.08 8.69
C LEU A 24 3.47 -9.51 7.59
N TRP A 25 4.00 -8.65 6.73
CA TRP A 25 3.28 -8.16 5.58
C TRP A 25 3.29 -9.18 4.42
N PHE A 26 2.17 -9.88 4.24
CA PHE A 26 2.07 -10.93 3.20
C PHE A 26 1.63 -10.42 1.83
N ALA A 27 0.96 -9.25 1.76
CA ALA A 27 0.39 -8.74 0.53
C ALA A 27 1.43 -8.03 -0.37
N TYR A 28 1.31 -8.20 -1.69
CA TYR A 28 2.12 -7.50 -2.71
C TYR A 28 3.65 -7.62 -2.58
N GLN A 29 4.16 -8.55 -1.77
CA GLN A 29 5.57 -8.89 -1.66
C GLN A 29 5.95 -10.05 -2.57
N LYS A 30 7.17 -10.02 -3.10
CA LYS A 30 7.70 -11.10 -3.91
C LYS A 30 7.90 -12.35 -3.04
N GLY A 31 7.40 -13.49 -3.48
CA GLY A 31 7.58 -14.77 -2.78
C GLY A 31 6.65 -14.98 -1.57
N ARG A 32 5.63 -14.12 -1.41
CA ARG A 32 4.58 -14.29 -0.40
C ARG A 32 3.22 -14.39 -1.05
N SER A 33 2.32 -15.11 -0.39
CA SER A 33 0.98 -15.39 -0.84
C SER A 33 -0.02 -15.36 0.31
N VAL A 34 -1.30 -15.37 -0.04
CA VAL A 34 -2.40 -15.51 0.94
C VAL A 34 -2.32 -16.85 1.68
N VAL A 35 -1.73 -17.89 1.07
CA VAL A 35 -1.53 -19.19 1.72
C VAL A 35 -0.56 -19.07 2.89
N ASP A 36 0.48 -18.26 2.75
CA ASP A 36 1.46 -18.03 3.82
C ASP A 36 0.81 -17.32 5.01
N ALA A 37 0.01 -16.28 4.74
CA ALA A 37 -0.75 -15.56 5.77
C ALA A 37 -1.71 -16.49 6.52
N LYS A 38 -2.47 -17.31 5.79
CA LYS A 38 -3.40 -18.28 6.39
C LYS A 38 -2.66 -19.32 7.23
N THR A 39 -1.57 -19.88 6.70
CA THR A 39 -0.78 -20.89 7.40
C THR A 39 -0.16 -20.33 8.67
N PHE A 40 0.34 -19.09 8.62
CA PHE A 40 0.87 -18.37 9.76
C PHE A 40 -0.18 -18.20 10.86
N ILE A 41 -1.36 -17.67 10.53
CA ILE A 41 -2.47 -17.49 11.48
C ILE A 41 -2.90 -18.84 12.08
N LEU A 42 -3.10 -19.86 11.25
CA LEU A 42 -3.48 -21.21 11.71
C LEU A 42 -2.45 -21.77 12.69
N ASN A 43 -1.16 -21.66 12.36
CA ASN A 43 -0.10 -22.15 13.24
C ASN A 43 -0.05 -21.40 14.59
N ILE A 44 -0.35 -20.09 14.61
CA ILE A 44 -0.47 -19.34 15.87
C ILE A 44 -1.66 -19.85 16.70
N VAL A 45 -2.83 -19.96 16.06
CA VAL A 45 -4.05 -20.42 16.73
C VAL A 45 -3.88 -21.83 17.28
N HIS A 46 -3.37 -22.77 16.48
CA HIS A 46 -3.12 -24.14 16.90
C HIS A 46 -2.18 -24.20 18.10
N ARG A 47 -1.03 -23.51 18.05
CA ARG A 47 -0.07 -23.50 19.16
C ARG A 47 -0.67 -22.96 20.45
N HIS A 48 -1.54 -21.96 20.37
CA HIS A 48 -2.24 -21.47 21.56
C HIS A 48 -3.19 -22.52 22.12
N LEU A 49 -4.01 -23.16 21.28
CA LEU A 49 -5.02 -24.13 21.71
C LEU A 49 -4.45 -25.42 22.32
N GLU A 50 -3.18 -25.75 22.07
CA GLU A 50 -2.47 -26.85 22.74
C GLU A 50 -2.20 -26.58 24.24
N ILE A 51 -2.26 -25.31 24.67
CA ILE A 51 -2.05 -24.93 26.07
C ILE A 51 -3.37 -25.18 26.84
N PRO A 52 -3.37 -25.99 27.91
CA PRO A 52 -4.58 -26.23 28.71
C PRO A 52 -5.18 -24.93 29.24
N ASN A 53 -6.51 -24.82 29.22
CA ASN A 53 -7.26 -23.65 29.66
C ASN A 53 -6.92 -22.34 28.91
N SER A 54 -6.42 -22.42 27.68
CA SER A 54 -6.19 -21.26 26.81
C SER A 54 -7.38 -20.98 25.89
N SER A 55 -7.36 -19.82 25.23
CA SER A 55 -8.30 -19.49 24.15
C SER A 55 -7.61 -18.64 23.10
N ALA A 56 -7.99 -18.83 21.83
CA ALA A 56 -7.54 -18.01 20.72
C ALA A 56 -8.71 -17.14 20.21
N ARG A 57 -8.44 -15.86 19.94
CA ARG A 57 -9.40 -14.91 19.36
C ARG A 57 -8.76 -14.22 18.18
N LEU A 58 -9.53 -14.03 17.11
CA LEU A 58 -9.09 -13.33 15.90
C LEU A 58 -9.97 -12.10 15.69
N LEU A 59 -9.34 -10.96 15.43
CA LEU A 59 -10.01 -9.74 15.01
C LEU A 59 -9.61 -9.47 13.55
N PHE A 60 -10.61 -9.40 12.68
CA PHE A 60 -10.41 -9.00 11.28
C PHE A 60 -10.87 -7.56 11.13
N VAL A 61 -9.99 -6.72 10.61
CA VAL A 61 -10.24 -5.31 10.30
C VAL A 61 -10.02 -5.11 8.81
N ASP A 62 -10.89 -4.32 8.18
CA ASP A 62 -10.77 -3.96 6.77
C ASP A 62 -10.88 -2.45 6.60
N PHE A 63 -10.11 -1.92 5.65
CA PHE A 63 -10.10 -0.49 5.35
C PHE A 63 -11.20 -0.16 4.35
N SER A 64 -12.07 0.79 4.71
CA SER A 64 -13.05 1.31 3.75
C SER A 64 -12.33 2.08 2.64
N SER A 65 -12.56 1.67 1.40
CA SER A 65 -12.09 2.40 0.20
C SER A 65 -10.58 2.70 0.21
N ALA A 66 -9.76 1.74 0.66
CA ALA A 66 -8.32 1.82 0.89
C ALA A 66 -7.53 2.71 -0.11
N PHE A 67 -7.64 2.42 -1.41
CA PHE A 67 -6.89 3.17 -2.42
C PHE A 67 -7.44 4.57 -2.69
N ASN A 68 -8.68 4.87 -2.32
CA ASN A 68 -9.31 6.17 -2.59
C ASN A 68 -9.15 7.16 -1.44
N THR A 69 -8.73 6.70 -0.25
CA THR A 69 -8.72 7.50 0.99
C THR A 69 -7.32 7.90 1.45
N LEU A 70 -6.25 7.38 0.83
CA LEU A 70 -4.87 7.73 1.16
C LEU A 70 -4.63 9.25 1.06
N GLN A 71 -4.03 9.84 2.09
CA GLN A 71 -3.71 11.27 2.11
C GLN A 71 -2.23 11.49 1.78
N PRO A 72 -1.89 12.19 0.67
CA PRO A 72 -0.49 12.31 0.21
C PRO A 72 0.45 12.95 1.23
N HIS A 73 -0.01 13.93 2.00
CA HIS A 73 0.82 14.61 3.01
C HIS A 73 1.20 13.70 4.19
N ILE A 74 0.29 12.82 4.62
CA ILE A 74 0.58 11.82 5.66
C ILE A 74 1.59 10.80 5.12
N LEU A 75 1.37 10.31 3.90
CA LEU A 75 2.32 9.40 3.25
C LEU A 75 3.71 10.05 3.18
N ALA A 76 3.82 11.28 2.68
CA ALA A 76 5.10 11.98 2.57
C ALA A 76 5.79 12.11 3.93
N GLY A 77 5.05 12.46 4.99
CA GLY A 77 5.58 12.49 6.35
C GLY A 77 6.21 11.16 6.75
N LYS A 78 5.52 10.04 6.53
CA LYS A 78 6.04 8.69 6.82
C LYS A 78 7.25 8.32 5.96
N LEU A 79 7.23 8.64 4.68
CA LEU A 79 8.36 8.38 3.78
C LEU A 79 9.64 9.12 4.21
N THR A 80 9.50 10.34 4.74
CA THR A 80 10.62 11.12 5.29
C THR A 80 11.06 10.61 6.66
N SER A 81 10.12 10.47 7.61
CA SER A 81 10.46 10.26 9.02
C SER A 81 10.74 8.81 9.38
N LEU A 82 10.02 7.86 8.78
CA LEU A 82 10.13 6.43 9.10
C LEU A 82 11.06 5.71 8.12
N PHE A 83 10.88 5.94 6.82
CA PHE A 83 11.58 5.18 5.77
C PHE A 83 12.85 5.86 5.23
N HIS A 84 13.09 7.11 5.62
CA HIS A 84 14.26 7.91 5.24
C HIS A 84 14.53 7.95 3.73
N LEU A 85 13.46 8.03 2.92
CA LEU A 85 13.60 8.16 1.47
C LEU A 85 14.11 9.54 1.06
N ASP A 86 14.79 9.59 -0.08
CA ASP A 86 15.30 10.83 -0.68
C ASP A 86 14.16 11.79 -1.04
N ASP A 87 14.37 13.08 -0.77
CA ASP A 87 13.39 14.14 -0.99
C ASP A 87 12.90 14.21 -2.45
N GLN A 88 13.74 13.91 -3.44
CA GLN A 88 13.34 13.95 -4.85
C GLN A 88 12.33 12.84 -5.17
N ILE A 89 12.50 11.66 -4.56
CA ILE A 89 11.55 10.55 -4.70
C ILE A 89 10.22 10.91 -4.03
N ILE A 90 10.27 11.54 -2.86
CA ILE A 90 9.06 11.95 -2.13
C ILE A 90 8.31 13.05 -2.91
N LEU A 91 9.02 14.04 -3.44
CA LEU A 91 8.43 15.08 -4.30
C LEU A 91 7.81 14.48 -5.55
N TRP A 92 8.46 13.50 -6.18
CA TRP A 92 7.90 12.80 -7.32
C TRP A 92 6.62 12.03 -6.94
N ILE A 93 6.59 11.36 -5.79
CA ILE A 93 5.38 10.67 -5.29
C ILE A 93 4.25 11.67 -5.01
N LEU A 94 4.56 12.83 -4.44
CA LEU A 94 3.58 13.88 -4.19
C LEU A 94 2.99 14.41 -5.50
N ASP A 95 3.83 14.70 -6.49
CA ASP A 95 3.38 15.08 -7.84
C ASP A 95 2.53 13.98 -8.49
N PHE A 96 2.95 12.72 -8.35
CA PHE A 96 2.21 11.56 -8.83
C PHE A 96 0.82 11.41 -8.19
N LEU A 97 0.63 11.84 -6.94
CA LEU A 97 -0.62 11.64 -6.20
C LEU A 97 -1.55 12.85 -6.18
N THR A 98 -1.04 14.06 -6.44
CA THR A 98 -1.77 15.32 -6.29
C THR A 98 -2.20 15.92 -7.63
N ASN A 99 -3.26 16.72 -7.60
CA ASN A 99 -3.83 17.42 -8.77
C ASN A 99 -4.06 16.52 -10.00
N ARG A 100 -4.37 15.23 -9.76
CA ARG A 100 -4.60 14.26 -10.82
C ARG A 100 -5.95 14.52 -11.46
N SER A 101 -5.97 14.60 -12.79
CA SER A 101 -7.22 14.74 -13.51
C SER A 101 -7.87 13.38 -13.79
N GLN A 102 -9.19 13.29 -13.66
CA GLN A 102 -9.98 12.08 -13.93
C GLN A 102 -11.30 12.43 -14.62
N ARG A 103 -11.76 11.52 -15.48
CA ARG A 103 -13.10 11.51 -16.10
C ARG A 103 -13.57 10.08 -16.23
N VAL A 104 -14.88 9.89 -16.30
CA VAL A 104 -15.50 8.58 -16.52
C VAL A 104 -16.20 8.58 -17.88
N LEU A 105 -16.04 7.50 -18.64
CA LEU A 105 -16.76 7.27 -19.89
C LEU A 105 -17.82 6.19 -19.64
N VAL A 106 -19.10 6.54 -19.86
CA VAL A 106 -20.23 5.60 -19.75
C VAL A 106 -21.10 5.75 -20.99
N ASN A 107 -21.34 4.66 -21.73
CA ASN A 107 -22.18 4.65 -22.93
C ASN A 107 -21.81 5.76 -23.93
N ASN A 108 -20.52 5.93 -24.22
CA ASN A 108 -19.96 6.99 -25.07
C ASN A 108 -20.12 8.44 -24.57
N THR A 109 -20.63 8.64 -23.36
CA THR A 109 -20.71 9.96 -22.72
C THR A 109 -19.57 10.13 -21.73
N LEU A 110 -18.79 11.20 -21.88
CA LEU A 110 -17.75 11.59 -20.93
C LEU A 110 -18.34 12.46 -19.83
N SER A 111 -17.91 12.21 -18.59
CA SER A 111 -18.16 13.12 -17.47
C SER A 111 -17.35 14.41 -17.59
N ASP A 112 -17.69 15.37 -16.74
CA ASP A 112 -16.83 16.52 -16.48
C ASP A 112 -15.46 16.10 -15.92
N LEU A 113 -14.48 16.99 -16.09
CA LEU A 113 -13.15 16.84 -15.53
C LEU A 113 -13.19 17.06 -14.03
N LEU A 114 -12.68 16.09 -13.28
CA LEU A 114 -12.45 16.23 -11.84
C LEU A 114 -10.97 16.17 -11.56
N TYR A 115 -10.52 16.98 -10.60
CA TYR A 115 -9.16 16.92 -10.08
C TYR A 115 -9.18 16.29 -8.68
N THR A 116 -8.26 15.37 -8.42
CA THR A 116 -8.14 14.68 -7.13
C THR A 116 -6.71 14.76 -6.60
N SER A 117 -6.61 15.03 -5.31
CA SER A 117 -5.37 14.96 -4.53
C SER A 117 -5.49 13.97 -3.39
N THR A 118 -6.40 13.00 -3.51
CA THR A 118 -6.65 11.96 -2.51
C THR A 118 -6.70 10.59 -3.15
N GLY A 119 -6.22 9.60 -2.40
CA GLY A 119 -6.04 8.25 -2.88
C GLY A 119 -4.85 8.09 -3.81
N THR A 120 -4.79 6.91 -4.42
CA THR A 120 -3.84 6.50 -5.44
C THR A 120 -4.62 6.10 -6.70
N PRO A 121 -4.04 6.17 -7.90
CA PRO A 121 -4.75 5.72 -9.10
C PRO A 121 -4.94 4.20 -9.05
N GLN A 122 -6.17 3.71 -9.20
CA GLN A 122 -6.42 2.28 -9.29
C GLN A 122 -5.82 1.71 -10.58
N GLY A 123 -5.15 0.55 -10.50
CA GLY A 123 -4.50 -0.09 -11.65
C GLY A 123 -3.12 0.45 -12.02
N CYS A 124 -2.58 1.40 -11.25
CA CYS A 124 -1.17 1.78 -11.30
C CYS A 124 -0.28 0.74 -10.60
N VAL A 125 0.96 0.61 -11.08
CA VAL A 125 1.93 -0.36 -10.59
C VAL A 125 2.42 0.02 -9.19
N LEU A 126 2.53 1.33 -8.93
CA LEU A 126 3.08 1.85 -7.69
C LEU A 126 2.04 1.89 -6.55
N SER A 127 0.75 2.01 -6.88
CA SER A 127 -0.34 2.17 -5.89
C SER A 127 -0.37 1.13 -4.78
N PRO A 128 -0.17 -0.19 -5.03
CA PRO A 128 -0.10 -1.17 -3.96
C PRO A 128 1.06 -0.91 -2.99
N LEU A 129 2.24 -0.52 -3.47
CA LEU A 129 3.39 -0.23 -2.61
C LEU A 129 3.13 1.01 -1.75
N LEU A 130 2.57 2.07 -2.33
CA LEU A 130 2.27 3.30 -1.59
C LEU A 130 1.24 3.05 -0.50
N PHE A 131 0.27 2.17 -0.74
CA PHE A 131 -0.68 1.77 0.28
C PHE A 131 -0.01 1.01 1.44
N ILE A 132 0.90 0.07 1.14
CA ILE A 132 1.68 -0.63 2.17
C ILE A 132 2.44 0.38 3.04
N LEU A 133 3.22 1.26 2.42
CA LEU A 133 4.02 2.27 3.12
C LEU A 133 3.15 3.25 3.94
N TYR A 134 1.92 3.50 3.49
CA TYR A 134 0.97 4.33 4.22
C TYR A 134 0.48 3.67 5.51
N THR A 135 0.35 2.34 5.54
CA THR A 135 -0.19 1.57 6.67
C THR A 135 0.86 0.89 7.53
N ASP A 136 2.13 0.92 7.13
CA ASP A 136 3.26 0.33 7.84
C ASP A 136 3.84 1.36 8.83
N ASP A 137 3.89 1.04 10.13
CA ASP A 137 4.18 1.94 11.25
C ASP A 137 5.39 1.48 12.08
#